data_AF-A0A2D7YQ72-F1
#
_entry.id   AF-A0A2D7YQ72-F1
#
_cell.length_a   1.000
_cell.length_b   1.000
_cell.length_c   1.000
_cell.angle_alpha   90.00
_cell.angle_beta   90.00
_cell.angle_gamma   90.00
#
_symmetry.space_group_name_H-M   'P 1'
#
loop_
_entity.id
_entity.type
_entity.pdbx_description
1 polymer ?
#
loop_
_entity_poly.entity_id
_entity_poly.type
_entity_poly.pdbx_seq_one_letter_code
_entity_poly.pdbx_strand_id
1 'polypeptide(L)'
;DWINEHNQISIGSLFNPRRSAHFIKRLAEHPEASVTFLTFSITARGKIYYYSALAEELLKNDLWDTFVNFAAQKSSFRVYQFRLRKLDPEQAWQPQAVPLEVQIPFRLNPPSPRVKQALAPLNYLGTLTDVTDSMRQFAGNDFDKSQVKALKVFLHPPAVPIRTKDVRLEFVDLRKEQRFSYRSRCRLRIGKAIREGMILDLSVHGLKVQLDDAVDTQVNDTVLLSLTGFEKNHKKFDLRDIPYLVVNSDVSQTTLNLKIPKQKTDDKKQRHAGAEFFRFLIKEHRDQLKLLHENTSLNGIELCLRNLYCAAPPSVPLYLYQNKKRQVTLRRAGVSSWRSGWAKLLAHLPGSGADNLNIQPVLRGSSLATEILPPLQALSRSDRPLKKLLLVKLYQDQGESVLQTQWQTFDLLDTATILSFVDQCLPDAVFFAVQVELSRTGRPDIQFVQAEMSYLSQYASHRANELEEELWQVYAVADTHDITAEVLKFADVSLENIKQQQQRLNSWLSAN
;
A
#
# COMPACT_ATOMS: atom_id res chain seq x y z
N ASP A 1 -11.90 -0.81 -0.74
CA ASP A 1 -11.96 -0.50 0.70
C ASP A 1 -12.85 -1.52 1.41
N TRP A 2 -12.31 -2.17 2.44
CA TRP A 2 -13.01 -3.21 3.23
C TRP A 2 -13.94 -2.61 4.30
N ILE A 3 -14.84 -1.74 3.86
CA ILE A 3 -15.80 -1.02 4.70
C ILE A 3 -17.21 -1.29 4.17
N ASN A 4 -18.04 -1.94 4.97
CA ASN A 4 -19.39 -2.34 4.56
C ASN A 4 -20.37 -1.15 4.44
N GLU A 5 -21.62 -1.44 4.08
CA GLU A 5 -22.71 -0.47 3.98
C GLU A 5 -23.00 0.28 5.30
N HIS A 6 -22.58 -0.28 6.43
CA HIS A 6 -22.73 0.29 7.79
C HIS A 6 -21.47 1.01 8.30
N ASN A 7 -20.48 1.24 7.44
CA ASN A 7 -19.21 1.88 7.79
C ASN A 7 -18.38 1.10 8.84
N GLN A 8 -18.47 -0.23 8.79
CA GLN A 8 -17.73 -1.14 9.66
C GLN A 8 -16.63 -1.86 8.86
N ILE A 9 -15.48 -2.03 9.51
CA ILE A 9 -14.34 -2.74 8.94
C ILE A 9 -14.69 -4.22 8.79
N SER A 10 -14.55 -4.73 7.57
CA SER A 10 -14.91 -6.11 7.21
C SER A 10 -13.71 -6.98 6.83
N ILE A 11 -12.49 -6.42 6.84
CA ILE A 11 -11.27 -7.12 6.41
C ILE A 11 -10.94 -8.33 7.29
N GLY A 12 -11.35 -8.32 8.57
CA GLY A 12 -11.16 -9.44 9.49
C GLY A 12 -11.78 -10.75 8.98
N SER A 13 -12.80 -10.66 8.12
CA SER A 13 -13.46 -11.83 7.52
C SER A 13 -12.52 -12.65 6.61
N LEU A 14 -11.42 -12.06 6.10
CA LEU A 14 -10.37 -12.81 5.38
C LEU A 14 -9.78 -13.93 6.25
N PHE A 15 -9.70 -13.71 7.56
CA PHE A 15 -9.06 -14.56 8.55
C PHE A 15 -10.08 -15.31 9.41
N ASN A 16 -11.05 -15.98 8.76
CA ASN A 16 -11.99 -16.85 9.47
C ASN A 16 -11.26 -17.95 10.31
N PRO A 17 -11.92 -18.59 11.28
CA PRO A 17 -11.26 -19.56 12.16
C PRO A 17 -10.50 -20.68 11.43
N ARG A 18 -11.04 -21.17 10.31
CA ARG A 18 -10.42 -22.22 9.49
C ARG A 18 -9.12 -21.73 8.86
N ARG A 19 -9.12 -20.56 8.20
CA ARG A 19 -7.93 -19.98 7.57
C ARG A 19 -6.89 -19.57 8.61
N SER A 20 -7.32 -18.99 9.73
CA SER A 20 -6.44 -18.65 10.85
C SER A 20 -5.72 -19.88 11.42
N ALA A 21 -6.43 -20.98 11.65
CA ALA A 21 -5.81 -22.24 12.08
C ALA A 21 -4.85 -22.80 11.01
N HIS A 22 -5.22 -22.72 9.73
CA HIS A 22 -4.35 -23.13 8.63
C HIS A 22 -3.03 -22.33 8.62
N PHE A 23 -3.07 -21.01 8.78
CA PHE A 23 -1.87 -20.17 8.79
C PHE A 23 -0.98 -20.43 10.00
N ILE A 24 -1.57 -20.60 11.19
CA ILE A 24 -0.79 -20.92 12.40
C ILE A 24 -0.08 -22.26 12.24
N LYS A 25 -0.76 -23.28 11.67
CA LYS A 25 -0.14 -24.58 11.38
C LYS A 25 1.01 -24.43 10.38
N ARG A 26 0.77 -23.74 9.26
CA ARG A 26 1.78 -23.53 8.22
C ARG A 26 3.00 -22.78 8.74
N LEU A 27 2.81 -21.82 9.64
CA LEU A 27 3.88 -21.07 10.27
C LEU A 27 4.81 -21.97 11.11
N ALA A 28 4.29 -23.04 11.71
CA ALA A 28 5.10 -24.00 12.47
C ALA A 28 6.00 -24.84 11.55
N GLU A 29 5.55 -25.12 10.32
CA GLU A 29 6.29 -25.90 9.32
C GLU A 29 7.26 -25.01 8.51
N HIS A 30 6.86 -23.77 8.25
CA HIS A 30 7.61 -22.77 7.50
C HIS A 30 7.55 -21.44 8.24
N PRO A 31 8.65 -20.99 8.89
CA PRO A 31 8.71 -19.77 9.71
C PRO A 31 8.26 -18.48 9.00
N GLU A 32 8.17 -18.52 7.67
CA GLU A 32 7.68 -17.43 6.82
C GLU A 32 6.46 -17.93 6.03
N ALA A 33 5.30 -18.01 6.70
CA ALA A 33 4.08 -18.45 6.05
C ALA A 33 3.54 -17.33 5.13
N SER A 34 3.67 -17.54 3.81
CA SER A 34 3.12 -16.65 2.78
C SER A 34 1.99 -17.32 2.00
N VAL A 35 0.90 -16.60 1.75
CA VAL A 35 -0.21 -17.02 0.89
C VAL A 35 -0.73 -15.88 0.03
N THR A 36 -1.44 -16.23 -1.03
CA THR A 36 -2.05 -15.28 -1.95
C THR A 36 -3.56 -15.29 -1.77
N PHE A 37 -4.15 -14.15 -1.41
CA PHE A 37 -5.59 -13.93 -1.38
C PHE A 37 -6.04 -13.28 -2.68
N LEU A 38 -7.15 -13.76 -3.22
CA LEU A 38 -7.89 -13.11 -4.30
C LEU A 38 -9.24 -12.68 -3.75
N THR A 39 -9.62 -11.43 -4.01
CA THR A 39 -10.80 -10.83 -3.38
C THR A 39 -11.52 -9.94 -4.37
N PHE A 40 -12.84 -9.85 -4.25
CA PHE A 40 -13.66 -8.84 -4.94
C PHE A 40 -14.93 -8.58 -4.12
N SER A 41 -15.69 -7.58 -4.52
CA SER A 41 -17.01 -7.32 -3.96
C SER A 41 -18.05 -7.03 -5.03
N ILE A 42 -19.29 -7.39 -4.74
CA ILE A 42 -20.47 -7.09 -5.55
C ILE A 42 -21.40 -6.22 -4.71
N THR A 43 -21.87 -5.11 -5.26
CA THR A 43 -22.91 -4.28 -4.65
C THR A 43 -24.25 -4.63 -5.26
N ALA A 44 -25.22 -5.02 -4.43
CA ALA A 44 -26.58 -5.31 -4.88
C ALA A 44 -27.60 -4.87 -3.83
N ARG A 45 -28.64 -4.14 -4.27
CA ARG A 45 -29.73 -3.62 -3.40
C ARG A 45 -29.21 -2.88 -2.16
N GLY A 46 -28.17 -2.05 -2.33
CA GLY A 46 -27.58 -1.25 -1.26
C GLY A 46 -26.70 -2.01 -0.25
N LYS A 47 -26.47 -3.32 -0.46
CA LYS A 47 -25.57 -4.14 0.38
C LYS A 47 -24.29 -4.51 -0.38
N ILE A 48 -23.20 -4.66 0.36
CA ILE A 48 -21.90 -5.05 -0.20
C ILE A 48 -21.62 -6.51 0.16
N TYR A 49 -21.44 -7.35 -0.86
CA TYR A 49 -21.10 -8.76 -0.73
C TYR A 49 -19.62 -8.95 -1.04
N TYR A 50 -18.82 -9.27 -0.01
CA TYR A 50 -17.39 -9.52 -0.17
C TYR A 50 -17.13 -10.99 -0.46
N TYR A 51 -16.21 -11.25 -1.39
CA TYR A 51 -15.69 -12.57 -1.71
C TYR A 51 -14.20 -12.61 -1.45
N SER A 52 -13.71 -13.71 -0.88
CA SER A 52 -12.27 -13.98 -0.84
C SER A 52 -11.96 -15.46 -0.92
N ALA A 53 -10.88 -15.79 -1.62
CA ALA A 53 -10.33 -17.13 -1.72
C ALA A 53 -8.81 -17.10 -1.55
N LEU A 54 -8.26 -18.17 -0.99
CA LEU A 54 -6.83 -18.45 -1.12
C LEU A 54 -6.56 -19.03 -2.51
N ALA A 55 -5.40 -18.72 -3.10
CA ALA A 55 -4.99 -19.32 -4.36
C ALA A 55 -5.07 -20.87 -4.33
N GLU A 56 -4.61 -21.49 -3.25
CA GLU A 56 -4.68 -22.94 -3.04
C GLU A 56 -6.11 -23.48 -2.86
N GLU A 57 -7.04 -22.68 -2.32
CA GLU A 57 -8.46 -23.05 -2.29
C GLU A 57 -9.04 -23.07 -3.71
N LEU A 58 -8.67 -22.11 -4.56
CA LEU A 58 -9.13 -22.05 -5.94
C LEU A 58 -8.57 -23.19 -6.79
N LEU A 59 -7.26 -23.43 -6.72
CA LEU A 59 -6.59 -24.52 -7.44
C LEU A 59 -7.15 -25.89 -7.04
N LYS A 60 -7.38 -26.11 -5.74
CA LYS A 60 -7.91 -27.39 -5.25
C LYS A 60 -9.33 -27.70 -5.76
N ASN A 61 -10.14 -26.65 -5.98
CA ASN A 61 -11.54 -26.79 -6.39
C ASN A 61 -11.75 -26.56 -7.89
N ASP A 62 -10.67 -26.39 -8.68
CA ASP A 62 -10.74 -26.10 -10.11
C ASP A 62 -11.57 -24.84 -10.44
N LEU A 63 -11.42 -23.80 -9.62
CA LEU A 63 -12.14 -22.53 -9.73
C LEU A 63 -11.21 -21.33 -9.96
N TRP A 64 -9.92 -21.57 -10.25
CA TRP A 64 -8.91 -20.53 -10.45
C TRP A 64 -9.30 -19.58 -11.59
N ASP A 65 -9.46 -20.11 -12.80
CA ASP A 65 -9.78 -19.30 -13.99
C ASP A 65 -11.10 -18.56 -13.82
N THR A 66 -12.14 -19.27 -13.38
CA THR A 66 -13.46 -18.69 -13.14
C THR A 66 -13.39 -17.56 -12.11
N PHE A 67 -12.68 -17.73 -11.00
CA PHE A 67 -12.57 -16.69 -9.99
C PHE A 67 -11.75 -15.50 -10.50
N VAL A 68 -10.56 -15.73 -11.06
CA VAL A 68 -9.63 -14.67 -11.52
C VAL A 68 -10.29 -13.82 -12.58
N ASN A 69 -10.81 -14.44 -13.65
CA ASN A 69 -11.35 -13.73 -14.81
C ASN A 69 -12.67 -13.02 -14.47
N PHE A 70 -13.55 -13.66 -13.68
CA PHE A 70 -14.78 -13.00 -13.21
C PHE A 70 -14.48 -11.84 -12.26
N ALA A 71 -13.56 -12.04 -11.32
CA ALA A 71 -13.21 -11.04 -10.34
C ALA A 71 -12.52 -9.85 -10.99
N ALA A 72 -11.58 -10.05 -11.91
CA ALA A 72 -10.82 -8.98 -12.59
C ALA A 72 -11.70 -7.93 -13.27
N GLN A 73 -12.90 -8.32 -13.72
CA GLN A 73 -13.91 -7.42 -14.27
C GLN A 73 -14.56 -6.49 -13.23
N LYS A 74 -14.29 -6.70 -11.94
CA LYS A 74 -14.78 -5.86 -10.84
C LYS A 74 -13.69 -4.86 -10.44
N SER A 75 -14.07 -3.60 -10.27
CA SER A 75 -13.18 -2.55 -9.78
C SER A 75 -12.65 -2.81 -8.37
N SER A 76 -13.40 -3.59 -7.60
CA SER A 76 -13.06 -4.08 -6.27
C SER A 76 -12.08 -5.25 -6.25
N PHE A 77 -11.71 -5.81 -7.41
CA PHE A 77 -10.77 -6.93 -7.47
C PHE A 77 -9.42 -6.56 -6.88
N ARG A 78 -8.96 -7.35 -5.91
CA ARG A 78 -7.65 -7.22 -5.31
C ARG A 78 -6.97 -8.57 -5.16
N VAL A 79 -5.67 -8.58 -5.40
CA VAL A 79 -4.77 -9.69 -5.09
C VAL A 79 -3.84 -9.23 -3.98
N TYR A 80 -3.87 -9.92 -2.85
CA TYR A 80 -3.02 -9.63 -1.70
C TYR A 80 -2.04 -10.77 -1.46
N GLN A 81 -0.76 -10.43 -1.30
CA GLN A 81 0.20 -11.31 -0.68
C GLN A 81 0.07 -11.12 0.84
N PHE A 82 -0.31 -12.18 1.55
CA PHE A 82 -0.35 -12.19 3.00
C PHE A 82 0.84 -12.94 3.54
N ARG A 83 1.60 -12.33 4.45
CA ARG A 83 2.70 -12.98 5.13
C ARG A 83 2.51 -12.91 6.64
N LEU A 84 2.66 -14.03 7.32
CA LEU A 84 2.48 -14.18 8.75
C LEU A 84 3.81 -14.55 9.42
N ARG A 85 4.05 -13.98 10.59
CA ARG A 85 5.16 -14.35 11.49
C ARG A 85 4.72 -14.38 12.93
N LYS A 86 5.53 -15.03 13.77
CA LYS A 86 5.43 -14.91 15.22
C LYS A 86 5.84 -13.50 15.64
N LEU A 87 5.08 -12.93 16.58
CA LEU A 87 5.39 -11.65 17.19
C LEU A 87 6.49 -11.83 18.24
N ASP A 88 7.43 -10.90 18.30
CA ASP A 88 8.29 -10.70 19.46
C ASP A 88 7.77 -9.48 20.23
N PRO A 89 7.09 -9.67 21.38
CA PRO A 89 6.52 -8.58 22.15
C PRO A 89 7.56 -7.58 22.67
N GLU A 90 8.82 -7.96 22.81
CA GLU A 90 9.89 -7.06 23.28
C GLU A 90 10.14 -5.93 22.27
N GLN A 91 9.92 -6.19 20.98
CA GLN A 91 10.03 -5.18 19.92
C GLN A 91 8.94 -4.12 19.96
N ALA A 92 7.91 -4.27 20.81
CA ALA A 92 6.87 -3.26 20.95
C ALA A 92 7.39 -1.96 21.55
N TRP A 93 8.49 -1.99 22.30
CA TRP A 93 9.08 -0.80 22.89
C TRP A 93 10.57 -0.73 22.57
N GLN A 94 10.97 0.36 21.92
CA GLN A 94 12.36 0.68 21.67
C GLN A 94 12.69 1.97 22.44
N PRO A 95 13.54 1.90 23.49
CA PRO A 95 14.03 3.10 24.16
C PRO A 95 14.75 4.02 23.19
N GLN A 96 14.64 5.33 23.43
CA GLN A 96 15.40 6.34 22.67
C GLN A 96 16.91 6.15 22.88
N ALA A 97 17.70 6.56 21.89
CA ALA A 97 19.16 6.47 21.92
C ALA A 97 19.82 7.55 22.81
N VAL A 98 19.19 7.86 23.95
CA VAL A 98 19.66 8.83 24.95
C VAL A 98 19.84 8.13 26.29
N PRO A 99 21.03 8.20 26.93
CA PRO A 99 21.29 7.55 28.22
C PRO A 99 20.22 7.89 29.27
N LEU A 100 19.78 6.91 30.05
CA LEU A 100 18.63 7.04 30.97
C LEU A 100 18.87 8.08 32.07
N GLU A 101 20.12 8.27 32.45
CA GLU A 101 20.58 9.16 33.51
C GLU A 101 20.46 10.64 33.11
N VAL A 102 20.40 10.92 31.80
CA VAL A 102 20.36 12.28 31.26
C VAL A 102 18.91 12.77 31.22
N GLN A 103 18.61 13.77 32.04
CA GLN A 103 17.32 14.45 31.96
C GLN A 103 17.26 15.34 30.72
N ILE A 104 16.30 15.07 29.85
CA ILE A 104 16.13 15.80 28.60
C ILE A 104 14.63 16.02 28.34
N PRO A 105 14.24 17.20 27.82
CA PRO A 105 12.86 17.39 27.40
C PRO A 105 12.52 16.43 26.25
N PHE A 106 11.22 16.13 26.10
CA PHE A 106 10.69 15.28 25.02
C PHE A 106 11.12 13.80 25.07
N ARG A 107 11.66 13.32 26.20
CA ARG A 107 11.89 11.89 26.42
C ARG A 107 10.57 11.11 26.34
N LEU A 108 10.53 10.07 25.53
CA LEU A 108 9.39 9.17 25.43
C LEU A 108 9.32 8.28 26.67
N ASN A 109 8.13 8.21 27.27
CA ASN A 109 7.87 7.32 28.39
C ASN A 109 7.58 5.89 27.90
N PRO A 110 7.99 4.86 28.66
CA PRO A 110 7.60 3.49 28.38
C PRO A 110 6.07 3.33 28.28
N PRO A 111 5.58 2.29 27.58
CA PRO A 111 4.15 2.07 27.42
C PRO A 111 3.45 1.90 28.77
N SER A 112 2.29 2.55 28.93
CA SER A 112 1.49 2.43 30.15
C SER A 112 1.04 0.98 30.40
N PRO A 113 0.71 0.60 31.65
CA PRO A 113 0.19 -0.74 31.96
C PRO A 113 -1.01 -1.14 31.11
N ARG A 114 -1.89 -0.17 30.78
CA ARG A 114 -3.06 -0.38 29.92
C ARG A 114 -2.68 -0.71 28.47
N VAL A 115 -1.65 -0.06 27.93
CA VAL A 115 -1.12 -0.38 26.59
C VAL A 115 -0.47 -1.76 26.60
N LYS A 116 0.35 -2.08 27.62
CA LYS A 116 0.95 -3.42 27.78
C LYS A 116 -0.11 -4.53 27.82
N GLN A 117 -1.19 -4.32 28.58
CA GLN A 117 -2.32 -5.27 28.65
C GLN A 117 -3.03 -5.44 27.30
N ALA A 118 -3.16 -4.36 26.52
CA ALA A 118 -3.78 -4.43 25.19
C ALA A 118 -2.90 -5.18 24.16
N LEU A 119 -1.58 -5.15 24.33
CA LEU A 119 -0.60 -5.84 23.47
C LEU A 119 -0.39 -7.30 23.86
N ALA A 120 -0.55 -7.65 25.14
CA ALA A 120 -0.34 -8.99 25.68
C ALA A 120 -0.99 -10.16 24.89
N PRO A 121 -2.22 -10.05 24.34
CA PRO A 121 -2.82 -11.14 23.57
C PRO A 121 -2.27 -11.28 22.13
N LEU A 122 -1.43 -10.36 21.66
CA LEU A 122 -0.91 -10.39 20.30
C LEU A 122 0.25 -11.38 20.19
N ASN A 123 0.05 -12.46 19.42
CA ASN A 123 1.05 -13.52 19.24
C ASN A 123 1.67 -13.55 17.84
N TYR A 124 1.02 -12.88 16.87
CA TYR A 124 1.39 -12.94 15.47
C TYR A 124 1.28 -11.55 14.83
N LEU A 125 2.14 -11.31 13.84
CA LEU A 125 2.06 -10.14 12.96
C LEU A 125 1.83 -10.62 11.54
N GLY A 126 0.79 -10.09 10.90
CA GLY A 126 0.45 -10.37 9.52
C GLY A 126 0.52 -9.10 8.67
N THR A 127 1.17 -9.18 7.52
CA THR A 127 1.25 -8.08 6.54
C THR A 127 0.49 -8.45 5.28
N LEU A 128 -0.38 -7.55 4.81
CA LEU A 128 -1.09 -7.66 3.53
C LEU A 128 -0.49 -6.66 2.54
N THR A 129 0.22 -7.16 1.53
CA THR A 129 0.78 -6.36 0.43
C THR A 129 -0.13 -6.46 -0.79
N ASP A 130 -0.55 -5.31 -1.34
CA ASP A 130 -1.39 -5.24 -2.54
C ASP A 130 -0.56 -5.40 -3.81
N VAL A 131 -0.68 -6.57 -4.44
CA VAL A 131 0.02 -6.94 -5.68
C VAL A 131 -0.93 -7.00 -6.88
N THR A 132 -2.13 -6.43 -6.73
CA THR A 132 -3.22 -6.51 -7.72
C THR A 132 -2.77 -6.09 -9.10
N ASP A 133 -2.08 -4.95 -9.20
CA ASP A 133 -1.71 -4.38 -10.49
C ASP A 133 -0.74 -5.31 -11.24
N SER A 134 0.06 -6.10 -10.51
CA SER A 134 1.06 -7.00 -11.08
C SER A 134 0.42 -8.28 -11.59
N MET A 135 -0.73 -8.65 -11.01
CA MET A 135 -1.41 -9.91 -11.28
C MET A 135 -2.60 -9.74 -12.21
N ARG A 136 -3.24 -8.56 -12.23
CA ARG A 136 -4.46 -8.29 -13.01
C ARG A 136 -4.26 -8.51 -14.50
N GLN A 137 -3.08 -8.24 -15.03
CA GLN A 137 -2.73 -8.45 -16.44
C GLN A 137 -2.80 -9.91 -16.91
N PHE A 138 -2.71 -10.87 -15.98
CA PHE A 138 -2.81 -12.30 -16.28
C PHE A 138 -4.27 -12.77 -16.36
N ALA A 139 -5.24 -11.95 -15.95
CA ALA A 139 -6.64 -12.29 -16.06
C ALA A 139 -7.10 -12.25 -17.53
N GLY A 140 -7.73 -13.33 -17.98
CA GLY A 140 -8.39 -13.42 -19.27
C GLY A 140 -9.74 -12.69 -19.31
N ASN A 141 -10.30 -12.59 -20.51
CA ASN A 141 -11.59 -11.96 -20.74
C ASN A 141 -12.78 -12.94 -20.62
N ASP A 142 -12.53 -14.24 -20.65
CA ASP A 142 -13.55 -15.28 -20.66
C ASP A 142 -13.47 -16.20 -19.43
N PHE A 143 -14.61 -16.76 -19.05
CA PHE A 143 -14.73 -17.70 -17.95
C PHE A 143 -16.00 -18.52 -18.10
N ASP A 144 -16.03 -19.72 -17.50
CA ASP A 144 -17.22 -20.55 -17.50
C ASP A 144 -18.33 -19.92 -16.63
N LYS A 145 -19.34 -19.35 -17.29
CA LYS A 145 -20.53 -18.76 -16.65
C LYS A 145 -21.31 -19.78 -15.81
N SER A 146 -21.21 -21.06 -16.12
CA SER A 146 -21.86 -22.13 -15.36
C SER A 146 -21.27 -22.26 -13.94
N GLN A 147 -19.96 -22.05 -13.80
CA GLN A 147 -19.23 -22.15 -12.53
C GLN A 147 -19.36 -20.92 -11.63
N VAL A 148 -19.85 -19.78 -12.12
CA VAL A 148 -20.01 -18.54 -11.32
C VAL A 148 -20.86 -18.78 -10.06
N LYS A 149 -21.87 -19.66 -10.13
CA LYS A 149 -22.69 -20.03 -8.97
C LYS A 149 -21.88 -20.75 -7.89
N ALA A 150 -20.82 -21.48 -8.24
CA ALA A 150 -19.95 -22.17 -7.29
C ALA A 150 -19.11 -21.19 -6.46
N LEU A 151 -18.84 -19.99 -6.98
CA LEU A 151 -18.08 -18.95 -6.25
C LEU A 151 -18.77 -18.49 -4.95
N LYS A 152 -20.07 -18.80 -4.77
CA LYS A 152 -20.80 -18.54 -3.52
C LYS A 152 -20.14 -19.16 -2.28
N VAL A 153 -19.34 -20.21 -2.44
CA VAL A 153 -18.57 -20.81 -1.32
C VAL A 153 -17.55 -19.83 -0.72
N PHE A 154 -17.11 -18.84 -1.49
CA PHE A 154 -16.14 -17.81 -1.09
C PHE A 154 -16.79 -16.52 -0.59
N LEU A 155 -18.13 -16.47 -0.53
CA LEU A 155 -18.89 -15.33 -0.04
C LEU A 155 -18.74 -15.19 1.48
N HIS A 156 -18.42 -13.99 1.95
CA HIS A 156 -18.41 -13.69 3.38
C HIS A 156 -19.83 -13.55 3.95
N PRO A 157 -20.06 -13.97 5.20
CA PRO A 157 -21.33 -13.77 5.87
C PRO A 157 -21.64 -12.26 6.04
N PRO A 158 -22.92 -11.84 6.04
CA PRO A 158 -23.29 -10.43 6.16
C PRO A 158 -22.87 -9.78 7.48
N ALA A 159 -22.86 -10.56 8.56
CA ALA A 159 -22.35 -10.12 9.85
C ALA A 159 -20.84 -10.42 9.90
N VAL A 160 -20.02 -9.39 10.15
CA VAL A 160 -18.58 -9.55 10.37
C VAL A 160 -18.40 -10.30 11.70
N PRO A 161 -18.02 -11.59 11.70
CA PRO A 161 -17.99 -12.38 12.93
C PRO A 161 -16.81 -12.00 13.83
N ILE A 162 -15.81 -11.29 13.28
CA ILE A 162 -14.56 -10.92 13.95
C ILE A 162 -14.53 -9.40 14.12
N ARG A 163 -14.51 -8.93 15.37
CA ARG A 163 -14.30 -7.51 15.66
C ARG A 163 -12.86 -7.13 15.30
N THR A 164 -12.67 -6.51 14.14
CA THR A 164 -11.42 -5.83 13.79
C THR A 164 -11.38 -4.47 14.47
N LYS A 165 -10.30 -4.18 15.21
CA LYS A 165 -10.00 -2.85 15.71
C LYS A 165 -8.98 -2.22 14.78
N ASP A 166 -9.25 -1.03 14.27
CA ASP A 166 -8.26 -0.21 13.60
C ASP A 166 -7.46 0.60 14.62
N VAL A 167 -6.15 0.58 14.46
CA VAL A 167 -5.25 1.57 15.05
C VAL A 167 -4.52 2.21 13.90
N ARG A 168 -4.55 3.54 13.85
CA ARG A 168 -3.84 4.28 12.80
C ARG A 168 -2.56 4.87 13.35
N LEU A 169 -1.50 4.73 12.57
CA LEU A 169 -0.24 5.39 12.81
C LEU A 169 -0.30 6.79 12.21
N GLU A 170 -0.42 7.80 13.05
CA GLU A 170 -0.41 9.19 12.66
C GLU A 170 1.01 9.74 12.84
N PHE A 171 1.81 9.73 11.77
CA PHE A 171 2.92 10.68 11.70
C PHE A 171 2.39 11.95 11.06
N VAL A 172 2.65 13.10 11.70
CA VAL A 172 2.33 14.47 11.29
C VAL A 172 1.48 14.56 10.04
N ASP A 173 0.17 14.78 10.25
CA ASP A 173 -0.89 14.90 9.25
C ASP A 173 -0.38 15.42 7.89
N LEU A 174 -0.06 14.50 6.97
CA LEU A 174 0.38 14.84 5.60
C LEU A 174 -0.73 15.55 4.81
N ARG A 175 -1.95 15.53 5.34
CA ARG A 175 -3.08 16.28 4.82
C ARG A 175 -3.14 17.61 5.54
N LYS A 176 -3.31 18.67 4.76
CA LYS A 176 -3.60 19.99 5.30
C LYS A 176 -4.94 20.04 6.05
N GLU A 177 -5.80 19.03 5.90
CA GLU A 177 -7.18 19.01 6.39
C GLU A 177 -7.69 17.60 6.72
N GLN A 178 -8.50 17.53 7.77
CA GLN A 178 -9.23 16.32 8.15
C GLN A 178 -10.28 15.93 7.10
N ARG A 179 -10.45 14.62 6.91
CA ARG A 179 -11.52 14.04 6.08
C ARG A 179 -12.55 13.34 6.95
N PHE A 180 -13.81 13.41 6.56
CA PHE A 180 -14.95 12.81 7.24
C PHE A 180 -15.59 11.76 6.32
N SER A 181 -15.93 10.60 6.90
CA SER A 181 -16.69 9.57 6.21
C SER A 181 -18.16 9.98 6.22
N TYR A 182 -18.73 10.21 5.04
CA TYR A 182 -20.12 10.64 4.96
C TYR A 182 -20.74 10.20 3.63
N ARG A 183 -21.80 9.37 3.73
CA ARG A 183 -22.52 8.87 2.57
C ARG A 183 -23.72 9.77 2.26
N SER A 184 -23.67 10.43 1.10
CA SER A 184 -24.75 11.30 0.61
C SER A 184 -24.87 11.21 -0.90
N ARG A 185 -26.08 11.32 -1.45
CA ARG A 185 -26.32 11.26 -2.90
C ARG A 185 -25.78 12.50 -3.60
N CYS A 186 -25.16 12.30 -4.76
CA CYS A 186 -24.67 13.35 -5.62
C CYS A 186 -24.94 13.04 -7.08
N ARG A 187 -24.91 14.08 -7.91
CA ARG A 187 -24.97 13.97 -9.37
C ARG A 187 -23.72 14.62 -9.95
N LEU A 188 -23.03 13.91 -10.83
CA LEU A 188 -21.88 14.38 -11.57
C LEU A 188 -22.29 14.69 -13.00
N ARG A 189 -21.84 15.84 -13.51
CA ARG A 189 -21.98 16.22 -14.92
C ARG A 189 -20.59 16.46 -15.52
N ILE A 190 -20.30 15.80 -16.63
CA ILE A 190 -19.11 16.05 -17.44
C ILE A 190 -19.52 16.18 -18.90
N GLY A 191 -19.24 17.33 -19.52
CA GLY A 191 -19.80 17.67 -20.82
C GLY A 191 -21.33 17.52 -20.85
N LYS A 192 -21.82 16.59 -21.68
CA LYS A 192 -23.25 16.23 -21.79
C LYS A 192 -23.65 15.01 -20.93
N ALA A 193 -22.69 14.26 -20.40
CA ALA A 193 -22.96 13.07 -19.60
C ALA A 193 -23.34 13.46 -18.17
N ILE A 194 -24.41 12.85 -17.67
CA ILE A 194 -24.87 12.99 -16.29
C ILE A 194 -24.84 11.60 -15.66
N ARG A 195 -24.28 11.52 -14.45
CA ARG A 195 -24.23 10.30 -13.64
C ARG A 195 -24.72 10.58 -12.24
N GLU A 196 -25.57 9.71 -11.76
CA GLU A 196 -25.93 9.66 -10.35
C GLU A 196 -24.85 8.90 -9.57
N GLY A 197 -24.72 9.19 -8.27
CA GLY A 197 -23.71 8.56 -7.44
C GLY A 197 -23.84 8.90 -5.95
N MET A 198 -22.80 8.56 -5.22
CA MET A 198 -22.69 8.70 -3.78
C MET A 198 -21.32 9.24 -3.38
N ILE A 199 -21.30 10.22 -2.50
CA ILE A 199 -20.10 10.69 -1.80
C ILE A 199 -19.69 9.60 -0.81
N LEU A 200 -18.41 9.23 -0.79
CA LEU A 200 -17.84 8.24 0.13
C LEU A 200 -17.10 8.92 1.30
N ASP A 201 -16.34 9.96 0.99
CA ASP A 201 -15.66 10.82 1.98
C ASP A 201 -15.59 12.26 1.51
N LEU A 202 -15.50 13.18 2.46
CA LEU A 202 -15.44 14.63 2.23
C LEU A 202 -14.40 15.33 3.10
N SER A 203 -13.86 16.44 2.60
CA SER A 203 -13.14 17.46 3.35
C SER A 203 -13.53 18.84 2.79
N VAL A 204 -12.95 19.91 3.34
CA VAL A 204 -13.23 21.26 2.83
C VAL A 204 -12.83 21.39 1.36
N HIS A 205 -11.68 20.82 0.96
CA HIS A 205 -11.14 20.98 -0.40
C HIS A 205 -11.24 19.74 -1.30
N GLY A 206 -11.76 18.61 -0.82
CA GLY A 206 -11.74 17.37 -1.60
C GLY A 206 -12.87 16.41 -1.27
N LEU A 207 -13.17 15.55 -2.24
CA LEU A 207 -14.24 14.55 -2.18
C LEU A 207 -13.79 13.24 -2.80
N LYS A 208 -14.34 12.14 -2.33
CA LYS A 208 -14.33 10.86 -3.04
C LYS A 208 -15.77 10.50 -3.38
N VAL A 209 -16.04 10.19 -4.65
CA VAL A 209 -17.38 9.85 -5.13
C VAL A 209 -17.36 8.51 -5.85
N GLN A 210 -18.45 7.76 -5.72
CA GLN A 210 -18.72 6.54 -6.46
C GLN A 210 -19.99 6.75 -7.28
N LEU A 211 -19.90 6.60 -8.58
CA LEU A 211 -20.96 6.74 -9.56
C LEU A 211 -21.65 5.40 -9.78
N ASP A 212 -22.93 5.48 -10.10
CA ASP A 212 -23.76 4.31 -10.36
C ASP A 212 -23.35 3.65 -11.70
N ASP A 213 -22.94 4.45 -12.69
CA ASP A 213 -22.43 4.00 -13.99
C ASP A 213 -21.11 4.70 -14.35
N ALA A 214 -20.30 4.02 -15.18
CA ALA A 214 -19.03 4.55 -15.66
C ALA A 214 -19.20 5.85 -16.47
N VAL A 215 -18.20 6.72 -16.39
CA VAL A 215 -18.13 7.96 -17.17
C VAL A 215 -16.71 8.22 -17.62
N ASP A 216 -16.56 8.52 -18.90
CA ASP A 216 -15.26 8.82 -19.48
C ASP A 216 -14.71 10.13 -18.93
N THR A 217 -13.62 10.03 -18.17
CA THR A 217 -12.93 11.15 -17.51
C THR A 217 -11.44 10.88 -17.44
N GLN A 218 -10.65 11.94 -17.53
CA GLN A 218 -9.20 11.92 -17.38
C GLN A 218 -8.77 12.74 -16.16
N VAL A 219 -7.56 12.46 -15.67
CA VAL A 219 -6.95 13.26 -14.60
C VAL A 219 -6.79 14.70 -15.07
N ASN A 220 -7.19 15.64 -14.21
CA ASN A 220 -7.31 17.08 -14.43
C ASN A 220 -8.53 17.55 -15.24
N ASP A 221 -9.45 16.65 -15.61
CA ASP A 221 -10.74 17.09 -16.16
C ASP A 221 -11.54 17.90 -15.13
N THR A 222 -12.30 18.88 -15.62
CA THR A 222 -13.25 19.64 -14.80
C THR A 222 -14.62 19.00 -14.87
N VAL A 223 -15.13 18.61 -13.71
CA VAL A 223 -16.47 18.03 -13.53
C VAL A 223 -17.35 18.96 -12.71
N LEU A 224 -18.66 18.91 -12.94
CA LEU A 224 -19.64 19.71 -12.21
C LEU A 224 -20.43 18.78 -11.28
N LEU A 225 -20.32 19.01 -9.98
CA LEU A 225 -20.89 18.16 -8.95
C LEU A 225 -22.08 18.86 -8.29
N SER A 226 -23.24 18.20 -8.29
CA SER A 226 -24.43 18.61 -7.55
C SER A 226 -24.60 17.76 -6.29
N LEU A 227 -24.70 18.39 -5.13
CA LEU A 227 -24.80 17.75 -3.81
C LEU A 227 -26.28 17.45 -3.45
N THR A 228 -26.93 16.64 -4.29
CA THR A 228 -28.38 16.39 -4.26
C THR A 228 -28.95 15.92 -2.91
N GLY A 229 -28.17 15.18 -2.12
CA GLY A 229 -28.57 14.72 -0.78
C GLY A 229 -28.68 15.84 0.25
N PHE A 230 -28.10 17.02 -0.02
CA PHE A 230 -28.07 18.16 0.90
C PHE A 230 -29.03 19.29 0.50
N GLU A 231 -29.47 19.35 -0.76
CA GLU A 231 -30.29 20.46 -1.29
C GLU A 231 -31.57 20.72 -0.48
N LYS A 232 -32.23 19.66 0.00
CA LYS A 232 -33.50 19.79 0.74
C LYS A 232 -33.34 20.53 2.06
N ASN A 233 -32.22 20.31 2.75
CA ASN A 233 -32.00 20.80 4.12
C ASN A 233 -31.13 22.06 4.15
N HIS A 234 -30.42 22.38 3.07
CA HIS A 234 -29.44 23.46 3.01
C HIS A 234 -29.71 24.45 1.86
N LYS A 235 -30.95 24.92 1.73
CA LYS A 235 -31.42 25.83 0.65
C LYS A 235 -30.66 27.17 0.55
N LYS A 236 -29.92 27.56 1.59
CA LYS A 236 -29.11 28.79 1.61
C LYS A 236 -27.82 28.69 0.78
N PHE A 237 -27.40 27.47 0.44
CA PHE A 237 -26.19 27.23 -0.34
C PHE A 237 -26.54 26.89 -1.78
N ASP A 238 -25.74 27.38 -2.72
CA ASP A 238 -25.78 26.90 -4.10
C ASP A 238 -25.02 25.59 -4.22
N LEU A 239 -25.78 24.49 -4.28
CA LEU A 239 -25.26 23.12 -4.21
C LEU A 239 -25.31 22.40 -5.56
N ARG A 240 -25.53 23.13 -6.66
CA ARG A 240 -25.67 22.57 -8.01
C ARG A 240 -24.46 22.89 -8.87
N ASP A 241 -24.08 21.93 -9.70
CA ASP A 241 -23.04 22.07 -10.72
C ASP A 241 -21.75 22.75 -10.24
N ILE A 242 -21.29 22.38 -9.03
CA ILE A 242 -20.10 22.96 -8.41
C ILE A 242 -18.84 22.40 -9.10
N PRO A 243 -17.89 23.23 -9.57
CA PRO A 243 -16.74 22.76 -10.33
C PRO A 243 -15.67 22.08 -9.46
N TYR A 244 -15.30 20.86 -9.81
CA TYR A 244 -14.18 20.11 -9.22
C TYR A 244 -13.23 19.60 -10.31
N LEU A 245 -11.97 19.38 -9.95
CA LEU A 245 -11.00 18.70 -10.79
C LEU A 245 -10.89 17.22 -10.41
N VAL A 246 -10.87 16.36 -11.42
CA VAL A 246 -10.55 14.94 -11.26
C VAL A 246 -9.07 14.81 -10.90
N VAL A 247 -8.78 14.20 -9.76
CA VAL A 247 -7.42 13.90 -9.30
C VAL A 247 -7.03 12.49 -9.68
N ASN A 248 -7.99 11.58 -9.65
CA ASN A 248 -7.80 10.18 -9.96
C ASN A 248 -9.16 9.53 -10.29
N SER A 249 -9.15 8.55 -11.16
CA SER A 249 -10.28 7.67 -11.48
C SER A 249 -9.84 6.21 -11.30
N ASP A 250 -10.76 5.34 -10.86
CA ASP A 250 -10.52 3.89 -10.97
C ASP A 250 -10.60 3.42 -12.43
N VAL A 251 -10.11 2.21 -12.68
CA VAL A 251 -10.06 1.60 -14.03
C VAL A 251 -11.45 1.43 -14.63
N SER A 252 -12.47 1.17 -13.80
CA SER A 252 -13.86 1.06 -14.24
C SER A 252 -14.55 2.42 -14.45
N GLN A 253 -13.86 3.53 -14.20
CA GLN A 253 -14.36 4.90 -14.32
C GLN A 253 -15.66 5.16 -13.54
N THR A 254 -15.81 4.49 -12.40
CA THR A 254 -16.96 4.60 -11.49
C THR A 254 -16.59 5.30 -10.19
N THR A 255 -15.33 5.32 -9.78
CA THR A 255 -14.88 5.94 -8.53
C THR A 255 -13.92 7.07 -8.84
N LEU A 256 -14.29 8.30 -8.47
CA LEU A 256 -13.49 9.50 -8.73
C LEU A 256 -13.03 10.13 -7.41
N ASN A 257 -11.77 10.56 -7.38
CA ASN A 257 -11.26 11.47 -6.36
C ASN A 257 -11.23 12.89 -6.93
N LEU A 258 -11.89 13.82 -6.25
CA LEU A 258 -12.10 15.18 -6.69
C LEU A 258 -11.40 16.17 -5.75
N LYS A 259 -10.88 17.27 -6.31
CA LYS A 259 -10.34 18.42 -5.56
C LYS A 259 -10.90 19.71 -6.10
N ILE A 260 -10.97 20.75 -5.27
CA ILE A 260 -11.32 22.07 -5.79
C ILE A 260 -10.24 22.59 -6.74
N PRO A 261 -10.59 23.30 -7.83
CA PRO A 261 -9.62 23.94 -8.71
C PRO A 261 -8.76 24.95 -7.95
N LYS A 262 -7.48 25.07 -8.30
CA LYS A 262 -6.64 26.18 -7.80
C LYS A 262 -7.15 27.48 -8.42
N GLN A 263 -7.42 28.49 -7.59
CA GLN A 263 -7.79 29.82 -8.07
C GLN A 263 -6.64 30.44 -8.85
N LYS A 264 -6.94 30.96 -10.04
CA LYS A 264 -5.95 31.60 -10.94
C LYS A 264 -5.87 33.12 -10.76
N THR A 265 -6.63 33.72 -9.84
CA THR A 265 -6.72 35.18 -9.67
C THR A 265 -6.50 35.60 -8.22
N ASP A 266 -5.80 36.73 -8.03
CA ASP A 266 -5.51 37.38 -6.72
C ASP A 266 -6.74 37.97 -6.01
N ASP A 267 -7.94 37.76 -6.56
CA ASP A 267 -9.19 38.16 -5.92
C ASP A 267 -9.55 37.21 -4.77
N LYS A 268 -9.05 37.52 -3.57
CA LYS A 268 -9.35 36.88 -2.28
C LYS A 268 -10.85 36.80 -1.91
N LYS A 269 -11.76 37.28 -2.77
CA LYS A 269 -13.21 37.40 -2.51
C LYS A 269 -14.06 36.28 -3.10
N GLN A 270 -13.67 35.60 -4.18
CA GLN A 270 -14.45 34.46 -4.66
C GLN A 270 -14.05 33.21 -3.89
N ARG A 271 -14.92 32.70 -3.02
CA ARG A 271 -14.72 31.43 -2.32
C ARG A 271 -15.45 30.33 -3.08
N HIS A 272 -14.84 29.15 -3.17
CA HIS A 272 -15.46 28.01 -3.83
C HIS A 272 -16.71 27.55 -3.07
N ALA A 273 -17.88 27.50 -3.72
CA ALA A 273 -19.18 27.23 -3.10
C ALA A 273 -19.17 25.92 -2.28
N GLY A 274 -18.62 24.83 -2.85
CA GLY A 274 -18.48 23.57 -2.13
C GLY A 274 -17.59 23.66 -0.89
N ALA A 275 -16.53 24.49 -0.92
CA ALA A 275 -15.64 24.64 0.23
C ALA A 275 -16.27 25.49 1.34
N GLU A 276 -17.12 26.46 1.00
CA GLU A 276 -17.94 27.17 1.99
C GLU A 276 -18.96 26.25 2.63
N PHE A 277 -19.67 25.46 1.82
CA PHE A 277 -20.65 24.50 2.31
C PHE A 277 -20.02 23.46 3.22
N PHE A 278 -18.93 22.79 2.82
CA PHE A 278 -18.30 21.78 3.67
C PHE A 278 -17.65 22.37 4.93
N ARG A 279 -17.15 23.61 4.90
CA ARG A 279 -16.75 24.30 6.16
C ARG A 279 -17.92 24.46 7.12
N PHE A 280 -19.07 24.90 6.60
CA PHE A 280 -20.28 25.02 7.40
C PHE A 280 -20.74 23.66 7.92
N LEU A 281 -20.86 22.65 7.05
CA LEU A 281 -21.30 21.31 7.39
C LEU A 281 -20.40 20.68 8.47
N ILE A 282 -19.08 20.79 8.32
CA ILE A 282 -18.09 20.27 9.27
C ILE A 282 -18.19 20.99 10.62
N LYS A 283 -18.44 22.30 10.62
CA LYS A 283 -18.56 23.08 11.85
C LYS A 283 -19.85 22.77 12.62
N GLU A 284 -20.99 22.73 11.93
CA GLU A 284 -22.30 22.59 12.56
C GLU A 284 -22.67 21.14 12.90
N HIS A 285 -22.23 20.17 12.08
CA HIS A 285 -22.58 18.76 12.24
C HIS A 285 -21.40 17.89 12.66
N ARG A 286 -20.41 18.48 13.36
CA ARG A 286 -19.17 17.79 13.74
C ARG A 286 -19.43 16.46 14.46
N ASP A 287 -20.41 16.43 15.35
CA ASP A 287 -20.75 15.24 16.15
C ASP A 287 -21.44 14.13 15.33
N GLN A 288 -22.00 14.46 14.16
CA GLN A 288 -22.65 13.52 13.24
C GLN A 288 -21.71 13.08 12.10
N LEU A 289 -20.66 13.85 11.86
CA LEU A 289 -19.63 13.55 10.87
C LEU A 289 -18.55 12.70 11.52
N LYS A 290 -18.64 11.40 11.31
CA LYS A 290 -17.57 10.50 11.73
C LYS A 290 -16.29 10.90 11.00
N LEU A 291 -15.27 11.32 11.74
CA LEU A 291 -13.94 11.48 11.18
C LEU A 291 -13.60 10.20 10.42
N LEU A 292 -13.18 10.34 9.16
CA LEU A 292 -12.70 9.20 8.39
C LEU A 292 -11.54 8.51 9.15
N HIS A 293 -10.88 9.28 10.02
CA HIS A 293 -9.79 8.90 10.92
C HIS A 293 -10.02 9.46 12.33
N GLU A 294 -10.79 8.75 13.14
CA GLU A 294 -10.92 9.02 14.57
C GLU A 294 -10.03 8.01 15.30
N ASN A 295 -8.89 8.44 15.84
CA ASN A 295 -8.00 7.54 16.58
C ASN A 295 -8.60 7.31 17.98
N THR A 296 -9.57 6.40 18.06
CA THR A 296 -10.17 5.93 19.33
C THR A 296 -9.25 4.95 20.07
N SER A 297 -8.01 4.79 19.61
CA SER A 297 -7.02 3.88 20.19
C SER A 297 -6.54 4.37 21.56
N LEU A 298 -5.94 3.44 22.31
CA LEU A 298 -5.21 3.77 23.52
C LEU A 298 -3.93 4.51 23.14
N ASN A 299 -3.80 5.79 23.55
CA ASN A 299 -2.60 6.59 23.28
C ASN A 299 -1.30 5.82 23.60
N GLY A 300 -0.36 5.78 22.65
CA GLY A 300 0.91 5.07 22.71
C GLY A 300 0.87 3.66 22.10
N ILE A 301 -0.31 3.08 21.83
CA ILE A 301 -0.41 1.75 21.21
C ILE A 301 0.03 1.77 19.74
N GLU A 302 -0.23 2.88 19.03
CA GLU A 302 0.19 3.08 17.64
C GLU A 302 1.70 3.04 17.47
N LEU A 303 2.45 3.67 18.39
CA LEU A 303 3.91 3.60 18.39
C LEU A 303 4.40 2.16 18.64
N CYS A 304 3.75 1.44 19.55
CA CYS A 304 4.09 0.06 19.84
C CYS A 304 3.86 -0.86 18.65
N LEU A 305 2.68 -0.76 18.00
CA LEU A 305 2.35 -1.54 16.81
C LEU A 305 3.27 -1.19 15.64
N ARG A 306 3.65 0.08 15.49
CA ARG A 306 4.67 0.50 14.51
C ARG A 306 6.00 -0.19 14.77
N ASN A 307 6.51 -0.16 16.00
CA ASN A 307 7.81 -0.76 16.33
C ASN A 307 7.81 -2.27 16.05
N LEU A 308 6.72 -2.96 16.39
CA LEU A 308 6.52 -4.37 16.05
C LEU A 308 6.60 -4.62 14.54
N TYR A 309 6.02 -3.75 13.71
CA TYR A 309 6.12 -3.83 12.25
C TYR A 309 7.54 -3.52 11.75
N CYS A 310 8.12 -2.41 12.20
CA CYS A 310 9.44 -1.92 11.76
C CYS A 310 10.60 -2.82 12.18
N ALA A 311 10.46 -3.61 13.25
CA ALA A 311 11.47 -4.59 13.65
C ALA A 311 11.70 -5.66 12.56
N ALA A 312 10.69 -5.89 11.71
CA ALA A 312 10.81 -6.86 10.64
C ALA A 312 9.82 -6.67 9.49
N PRO A 313 9.93 -5.61 8.68
CA PRO A 313 9.11 -5.48 7.49
C PRO A 313 9.41 -6.62 6.49
N PRO A 314 8.41 -7.10 5.72
CA PRO A 314 8.62 -8.08 4.66
C PRO A 314 9.30 -7.50 3.40
N SER A 315 9.35 -6.17 3.29
CA SER A 315 9.96 -5.44 2.18
C SER A 315 11.38 -5.01 2.49
N VAL A 316 12.13 -4.63 1.45
CA VAL A 316 13.44 -3.97 1.58
C VAL A 316 13.28 -2.54 1.07
N PRO A 317 13.04 -1.55 1.95
CA PRO A 317 12.92 -0.15 1.54
C PRO A 317 14.28 0.45 1.22
N LEU A 318 14.39 1.12 0.09
CA LEU A 318 15.61 1.81 -0.36
C LEU A 318 15.40 3.32 -0.28
N TYR A 319 16.31 4.02 0.37
CA TYR A 319 16.22 5.47 0.61
C TYR A 319 17.12 6.24 -0.34
N LEU A 320 16.48 7.09 -1.14
CA LEU A 320 17.14 8.00 -2.07
C LEU A 320 17.34 9.36 -1.40
N TYR A 321 18.54 9.91 -1.54
CA TYR A 321 18.96 11.18 -0.98
C TYR A 321 19.21 12.19 -2.09
N GLN A 322 18.76 13.43 -1.90
CA GLN A 322 19.04 14.52 -2.81
C GLN A 322 19.91 15.57 -2.11
N ASN A 323 21.08 15.83 -2.67
CA ASN A 323 21.97 16.86 -2.16
C ASN A 323 21.54 18.27 -2.62
N LYS A 324 22.24 19.31 -2.12
CA LYS A 324 21.98 20.73 -2.48
C LYS A 324 22.15 21.02 -3.98
N LYS A 325 22.93 20.20 -4.72
CA LYS A 325 23.10 20.27 -6.18
C LYS A 325 22.02 19.49 -6.97
N ARG A 326 20.97 19.03 -6.29
CA ARG A 326 19.87 18.22 -6.84
C ARG A 326 20.26 16.84 -7.37
N GLN A 327 21.50 16.39 -7.13
CA GLN A 327 21.93 15.04 -7.47
C GLN A 327 21.27 14.06 -6.51
N VAL A 328 20.69 13.00 -7.06
CA VAL A 328 20.03 11.94 -6.29
C VAL A 328 20.91 10.71 -6.24
N THR A 329 21.14 10.18 -5.05
CA THR A 329 21.91 8.94 -4.82
C THR A 329 21.15 8.00 -3.89
N LEU A 330 21.42 6.72 -3.97
CA LEU A 330 20.89 5.74 -3.04
C LEU A 330 21.91 5.50 -1.93
N ARG A 331 21.51 5.72 -0.68
CA ARG A 331 22.47 5.72 0.45
C ARG A 331 22.14 4.74 1.57
N ARG A 332 20.86 4.43 1.78
CA ARG A 332 20.44 3.53 2.86
C ARG A 332 19.41 2.53 2.38
N ALA A 333 19.41 1.35 2.98
CA ALA A 333 18.38 0.33 2.83
C ALA A 333 17.88 -0.06 4.22
N GLY A 334 16.58 -0.29 4.36
CA GLY A 334 16.02 -0.94 5.55
C GLY A 334 16.22 -2.44 5.42
N VAL A 335 16.98 -3.02 6.35
CA VAL A 335 17.16 -4.47 6.42
C VAL A 335 16.35 -5.01 7.57
N SER A 336 15.55 -6.00 7.27
CA SER A 336 14.67 -6.66 8.21
C SER A 336 15.35 -7.88 8.82
N SER A 337 15.04 -8.18 10.08
CA SER A 337 15.36 -9.48 10.68
C SER A 337 14.63 -10.63 9.96
N TRP A 338 13.55 -10.31 9.23
CA TRP A 338 12.87 -11.21 8.32
C TRP A 338 13.51 -11.16 6.93
N ARG A 339 14.44 -12.09 6.68
CA ARG A 339 15.19 -12.16 5.43
C ARG A 339 14.40 -12.90 4.34
N SER A 340 13.56 -12.16 3.62
CA SER A 340 12.90 -12.63 2.40
C SER A 340 13.92 -13.16 1.37
N GLY A 341 13.47 -13.94 0.38
CA GLY A 341 14.32 -14.41 -0.73
C GLY A 341 15.04 -13.25 -1.42
N TRP A 342 14.31 -12.16 -1.68
CA TRP A 342 14.88 -10.91 -2.19
C TRP A 342 15.95 -10.29 -1.28
N ALA A 343 15.70 -10.18 0.03
CA ALA A 343 16.69 -9.63 0.96
C ALA A 343 17.95 -10.50 1.03
N LYS A 344 17.80 -11.83 0.98
CA LYS A 344 18.92 -12.78 0.90
C LYS A 344 19.71 -12.58 -0.39
N LEU A 345 19.03 -12.47 -1.53
CA LEU A 345 19.70 -12.22 -2.82
C LEU A 345 20.54 -10.94 -2.75
N LEU A 346 19.97 -9.82 -2.30
CA LEU A 346 20.68 -8.55 -2.18
C LEU A 346 21.93 -8.66 -1.29
N ALA A 347 21.84 -9.41 -0.19
CA ALA A 347 22.95 -9.61 0.73
C ALA A 347 24.10 -10.46 0.14
N HIS A 348 23.84 -11.31 -0.86
CA HIS A 348 24.86 -12.15 -1.51
C HIS A 348 25.34 -11.56 -2.85
N LEU A 349 24.81 -10.40 -3.27
CA LEU A 349 25.34 -9.74 -4.46
C LEU A 349 26.80 -9.30 -4.25
N PRO A 350 27.63 -9.28 -5.30
CA PRO A 350 29.01 -8.84 -5.19
C PRO A 350 29.14 -7.44 -4.57
N GLY A 351 29.96 -7.32 -3.53
CA GLY A 351 30.19 -6.06 -2.80
C GLY A 351 29.19 -5.77 -1.67
N SER A 352 28.18 -6.61 -1.47
CA SER A 352 27.39 -6.63 -0.24
C SER A 352 28.16 -7.30 0.89
N GLY A 353 27.81 -6.95 2.13
CA GLY A 353 28.46 -7.45 3.34
C GLY A 353 27.52 -7.38 4.55
N ALA A 354 28.08 -7.53 5.76
CA ALA A 354 27.29 -7.53 6.98
C ALA A 354 26.56 -6.18 7.23
N ASP A 355 27.23 -5.08 6.91
CA ASP A 355 26.76 -3.71 7.23
C ASP A 355 26.35 -2.91 5.99
N ASN A 356 26.45 -3.49 4.78
CA ASN A 356 26.10 -2.81 3.54
C ASN A 356 25.45 -3.75 2.51
N LEU A 357 24.63 -3.16 1.65
CA LEU A 357 24.06 -3.85 0.50
C LEU A 357 24.51 -3.13 -0.77
N ASN A 358 25.18 -3.85 -1.66
CA ASN A 358 25.47 -3.36 -3.00
C ASN A 358 24.34 -3.71 -3.96
N ILE A 359 23.50 -2.72 -4.23
CA ILE A 359 22.38 -2.86 -5.17
C ILE A 359 22.74 -2.52 -6.61
N GLN A 360 23.97 -2.04 -6.87
CA GLN A 360 24.40 -1.65 -8.21
C GLN A 360 24.23 -2.79 -9.25
N PRO A 361 24.45 -4.09 -8.91
CA PRO A 361 24.19 -5.18 -9.84
C PRO A 361 22.73 -5.27 -10.29
N VAL A 362 21.77 -4.84 -9.46
CA VAL A 362 20.34 -4.77 -9.82
C VAL A 362 20.06 -3.52 -10.67
N LEU A 363 20.67 -2.41 -10.32
CA LEU A 363 20.52 -1.11 -10.99
C LEU A 363 21.41 -0.94 -12.23
N ARG A 364 21.75 -2.02 -12.94
CA ARG A 364 22.74 -2.03 -14.04
C ARG A 364 22.61 -0.82 -14.98
N GLY A 365 23.76 -0.32 -15.43
CA GLY A 365 23.85 0.81 -16.36
C GLY A 365 23.31 2.10 -15.75
N SER A 366 22.37 2.73 -16.44
CA SER A 366 21.72 3.98 -16.04
C SER A 366 20.33 3.78 -15.44
N SER A 367 19.96 2.56 -15.01
CA SER A 367 18.60 2.22 -14.53
C SER A 367 18.08 3.15 -13.43
N LEU A 368 18.94 3.61 -12.52
CA LEU A 368 18.54 4.63 -11.53
C LEU A 368 18.03 5.90 -12.24
N ALA A 369 18.79 6.41 -13.21
CA ALA A 369 18.50 7.63 -13.94
C ALA A 369 17.38 7.48 -14.99
N THR A 370 17.18 6.27 -15.56
CA THR A 370 16.18 6.03 -16.60
C THR A 370 14.86 5.49 -16.03
N GLU A 371 14.90 4.62 -15.02
CA GLU A 371 13.72 3.89 -14.54
C GLU A 371 13.14 4.43 -13.24
N ILE A 372 13.97 4.96 -12.35
CA ILE A 372 13.57 5.34 -10.98
C ILE A 372 13.42 6.85 -10.82
N LEU A 373 14.42 7.64 -11.26
CA LEU A 373 14.41 9.09 -11.06
C LEU A 373 13.30 9.83 -11.83
N PRO A 374 13.04 9.56 -13.13
CA PRO A 374 12.03 10.27 -13.88
C PRO A 374 10.62 10.20 -13.26
N PRO A 375 10.08 9.02 -12.88
CA PRO A 375 8.76 8.97 -12.24
C PRO A 375 8.76 9.66 -10.86
N LEU A 376 9.84 9.55 -10.08
CA LEU A 376 9.94 10.25 -8.79
C LEU A 376 9.91 11.77 -8.94
N GLN A 377 10.51 12.32 -10.00
CA GLN A 377 10.49 13.76 -10.27
C GLN A 377 9.10 14.27 -10.66
N ALA A 378 8.29 13.42 -11.29
CA ALA A 378 6.90 13.74 -11.64
C ALA A 378 5.96 13.70 -10.43
N LEU A 379 6.31 12.95 -9.37
CA LEU A 379 5.48 12.80 -8.17
C LEU A 379 5.57 14.01 -7.22
N SER A 380 4.42 14.37 -6.66
CA SER A 380 4.29 15.24 -5.49
C SER A 380 4.40 14.44 -4.19
N ARG A 381 4.70 15.13 -3.07
CA ARG A 381 4.81 14.50 -1.73
C ARG A 381 3.50 13.90 -1.21
N SER A 382 2.36 14.30 -1.78
CA SER A 382 1.03 13.81 -1.39
C SER A 382 0.47 12.77 -2.36
N ASP A 383 1.18 12.47 -3.44
CA ASP A 383 0.73 11.49 -4.42
C ASP A 383 0.85 10.09 -3.83
N ARG A 384 0.03 9.18 -4.35
CA ARG A 384 0.16 7.76 -4.00
C ARG A 384 1.48 7.22 -4.55
N PRO A 385 2.05 6.18 -3.93
CA PRO A 385 3.21 5.51 -4.49
C PRO A 385 2.95 5.05 -5.92
N LEU A 386 3.88 5.35 -6.82
CA LEU A 386 3.89 4.81 -8.17
C LEU A 386 4.53 3.43 -8.11
N LYS A 387 3.90 2.43 -8.71
CA LYS A 387 4.44 1.07 -8.74
C LYS A 387 5.25 0.86 -10.02
N LYS A 388 6.33 0.08 -9.95
CA LYS A 388 7.05 -0.53 -11.08
C LYS A 388 7.32 -2.01 -10.81
N LEU A 389 7.44 -2.82 -11.85
CA LEU A 389 7.79 -4.24 -11.72
C LEU A 389 9.21 -4.44 -12.23
N LEU A 390 10.06 -5.03 -11.39
CA LEU A 390 11.42 -5.41 -11.72
C LEU A 390 11.49 -6.92 -11.87
N LEU A 391 11.84 -7.40 -13.06
CA LEU A 391 12.12 -8.80 -13.34
C LEU A 391 13.63 -9.01 -13.28
N VAL A 392 14.06 -10.10 -12.64
CA VAL A 392 15.47 -10.42 -12.46
C VAL A 392 15.71 -11.87 -12.86
N LYS A 393 16.73 -12.08 -13.69
CA LYS A 393 17.25 -13.40 -14.08
C LYS A 393 18.67 -13.53 -13.56
N LEU A 394 18.91 -14.50 -12.69
CA LEU A 394 20.22 -14.83 -12.14
C LEU A 394 20.67 -16.19 -12.68
N TYR A 395 21.77 -16.25 -13.40
CA TYR A 395 22.31 -17.48 -13.98
C TYR A 395 23.83 -17.55 -13.83
N GLN A 396 24.39 -18.73 -14.10
CA GLN A 396 25.83 -18.93 -14.16
C GLN A 396 26.29 -18.86 -15.61
N ASP A 397 27.33 -18.07 -15.89
CA ASP A 397 28.01 -18.05 -17.19
C ASP A 397 29.51 -18.18 -16.95
N GLN A 398 30.13 -19.21 -17.53
CA GLN A 398 31.57 -19.50 -17.38
C GLN A 398 32.07 -19.55 -15.92
N GLY A 399 31.21 -19.92 -14.97
CA GLY A 399 31.53 -19.98 -13.54
C GLY A 399 31.31 -18.67 -12.78
N GLU A 400 30.84 -17.61 -13.44
CA GLU A 400 30.47 -16.35 -12.82
C GLU A 400 28.95 -16.17 -12.71
N SER A 401 28.51 -15.55 -11.62
CA SER A 401 27.09 -15.22 -11.43
C SER A 401 26.71 -13.98 -12.22
N VAL A 402 25.83 -14.12 -13.22
CA VAL A 402 25.34 -13.02 -14.05
C VAL A 402 23.90 -12.65 -13.67
N LEU A 403 23.67 -11.35 -13.44
CA LEU A 403 22.35 -10.80 -13.10
C LEU A 403 21.80 -9.97 -14.27
N GLN A 404 20.71 -10.38 -14.88
CA GLN A 404 19.97 -9.58 -15.86
C GLN A 404 18.72 -8.98 -15.22
N THR A 405 18.43 -7.71 -15.54
CA THR A 405 17.26 -7.00 -15.00
C THR A 405 16.44 -6.37 -16.11
N GLN A 406 15.12 -6.37 -15.94
CA GLN A 406 14.18 -5.72 -16.84
C GLN A 406 13.11 -4.99 -16.04
N TRP A 407 12.88 -3.73 -16.37
CA TRP A 407 11.89 -2.87 -15.72
C TRP A 407 10.62 -2.76 -16.55
N GLN A 408 9.48 -2.83 -15.88
CA GLN A 408 8.17 -2.69 -16.46
C GLN A 408 7.40 -1.60 -15.72
N THR A 409 6.69 -0.77 -16.49
CA THR A 409 5.80 0.28 -15.96
C THR A 409 4.37 -0.23 -15.99
N PHE A 410 3.61 -0.04 -14.90
CA PHE A 410 2.28 -0.66 -14.76
C PHE A 410 1.28 -0.27 -15.84
N ASP A 411 1.33 0.97 -16.32
CA ASP A 411 0.44 1.46 -17.38
C ASP A 411 0.76 0.84 -18.76
N LEU A 412 1.91 0.17 -18.89
CA LEU A 412 2.43 -0.45 -20.13
C LEU A 412 2.81 -1.92 -19.92
N LEU A 413 2.25 -2.56 -18.88
CA LEU A 413 2.53 -3.95 -18.58
C LEU A 413 2.03 -4.86 -19.71
N ASP A 414 2.95 -5.61 -20.31
CA ASP A 414 2.65 -6.64 -21.30
C ASP A 414 2.86 -8.03 -20.71
N THR A 415 1.76 -8.77 -20.53
CA THR A 415 1.76 -10.13 -20.01
C THR A 415 2.64 -11.05 -20.85
N ALA A 416 2.67 -10.89 -22.17
CA ALA A 416 3.48 -11.75 -23.05
C ALA A 416 4.97 -11.57 -22.79
N THR A 417 5.42 -10.33 -22.57
CA THR A 417 6.81 -10.03 -22.21
C THR A 417 7.19 -10.66 -20.87
N ILE A 418 6.30 -10.64 -19.87
CA ILE A 418 6.58 -11.26 -18.56
C ILE A 418 6.64 -12.79 -18.68
N LEU A 419 5.69 -13.41 -19.37
CA LEU A 419 5.69 -14.85 -19.61
C LEU A 419 6.96 -15.30 -20.34
N SER A 420 7.34 -14.58 -21.40
CA SER A 420 8.60 -14.85 -22.12
C SER A 420 9.82 -14.75 -21.21
N PHE A 421 9.88 -13.74 -20.33
CA PHE A 421 10.98 -13.61 -19.37
C PHE A 421 11.01 -14.78 -18.37
N VAL A 422 9.83 -15.21 -17.87
CA VAL A 422 9.70 -16.38 -16.99
C VAL A 422 10.21 -17.64 -17.71
N ASP A 423 9.73 -17.90 -18.92
CA ASP A 423 10.11 -19.07 -19.72
C ASP A 423 11.61 -19.13 -20.01
N GLN A 424 12.23 -17.97 -20.27
CA GLN A 424 13.68 -17.86 -20.44
C GLN A 424 14.48 -18.18 -19.17
N CYS A 425 13.86 -18.14 -17.99
CA CYS A 425 14.52 -18.45 -16.71
C CYS A 425 14.35 -19.90 -16.29
N LEU A 426 13.26 -20.57 -16.70
CA LEU A 426 12.93 -21.92 -16.25
C LEU A 426 14.03 -22.98 -16.49
N PRO A 427 14.78 -22.98 -17.62
CA PRO A 427 15.77 -24.01 -17.90
C PRO A 427 16.99 -24.00 -16.96
N ASP A 428 17.57 -22.84 -16.69
CA ASP A 428 18.93 -22.74 -16.14
C ASP A 428 19.18 -21.57 -15.19
N ALA A 429 18.18 -20.73 -14.93
CA ALA A 429 18.33 -19.53 -14.11
C ALA A 429 17.43 -19.55 -12.87
N VAL A 430 17.69 -18.59 -11.98
CA VAL A 430 16.81 -18.21 -10.88
C VAL A 430 16.04 -16.94 -11.28
N PHE A 431 14.72 -17.02 -11.23
CA PHE A 431 13.82 -15.91 -11.51
C PHE A 431 13.41 -15.18 -10.23
N PHE A 432 13.39 -13.84 -10.26
CA PHE A 432 12.70 -13.01 -9.28
C PHE A 432 11.79 -11.99 -9.96
N ALA A 433 10.65 -11.72 -9.33
CA ALA A 433 9.79 -10.59 -9.63
C ALA A 433 9.64 -9.72 -8.39
N VAL A 434 9.95 -8.44 -8.51
CA VAL A 434 9.96 -7.47 -7.41
C VAL A 434 9.07 -6.30 -7.75
N GLN A 435 8.01 -6.08 -6.96
CA GLN A 435 7.21 -4.86 -7.01
C GLN A 435 7.97 -3.74 -6.29
N VAL A 436 8.22 -2.65 -7.00
CA VAL A 436 8.94 -1.47 -6.49
C VAL A 436 7.94 -0.32 -6.37
N GLU A 437 7.66 0.11 -5.14
CA GLU A 437 6.78 1.25 -4.86
C GLU A 437 7.58 2.52 -4.62
N LEU A 438 7.49 3.46 -5.55
CA LEU A 438 8.20 4.73 -5.56
C LEU A 438 7.34 5.82 -4.92
N SER A 439 7.83 6.43 -3.84
CA SER A 439 7.13 7.51 -3.15
C SER A 439 8.06 8.66 -2.80
N ARG A 440 7.51 9.88 -2.83
CA ARG A 440 8.21 11.09 -2.36
C ARG A 440 8.03 11.21 -0.86
N THR A 441 9.12 11.46 -0.16
CA THR A 441 9.09 11.65 1.30
C THR A 441 8.52 13.01 1.67
N GLY A 442 7.85 13.04 2.83
CA GLY A 442 7.33 14.25 3.47
C GLY A 442 8.43 15.11 4.07
N ARG A 443 8.07 15.93 5.06
CA ARG A 443 9.06 16.54 5.96
C ARG A 443 9.46 15.50 7.00
N PRO A 444 10.74 15.45 7.43
CA PRO A 444 11.12 14.59 8.52
C PRO A 444 10.36 14.98 9.79
N ASP A 445 9.99 13.99 10.59
CA ASP A 445 9.38 14.21 11.90
C ASP A 445 10.48 14.49 12.93
N ILE A 446 10.93 15.75 12.97
CA ILE A 446 11.97 16.21 13.89
C ILE A 446 11.50 16.13 15.35
N GLN A 447 10.19 16.24 15.60
CA GLN A 447 9.64 16.11 16.96
C GLN A 447 9.83 14.68 17.50
N PHE A 448 9.65 13.68 16.64
CA PHE A 448 9.85 12.27 17.02
C PHE A 448 11.28 11.97 17.50
N VAL A 449 12.29 12.63 16.94
CA VAL A 449 13.71 12.44 17.29
C VAL A 449 14.28 13.57 18.14
N GLN A 450 13.41 14.41 18.73
CA GLN A 450 13.84 15.65 19.38
C GLN A 450 14.72 15.42 20.60
N ALA A 451 14.52 14.34 21.36
CA ALA A 451 15.35 14.02 22.50
C ALA A 451 16.79 13.68 22.05
N GLU A 452 16.94 12.80 21.04
CA GLU A 452 18.23 12.45 20.46
C GLU A 452 18.95 13.67 19.88
N MET A 453 18.23 14.52 19.14
CA MET A 453 18.77 15.76 18.59
C MET A 453 19.22 16.73 19.67
N SER A 454 18.42 16.91 20.72
CA SER A 454 18.75 17.79 21.85
C SER A 454 19.99 17.30 22.58
N TYR A 455 20.11 15.98 22.74
CA TYR A 455 21.26 15.34 23.38
C TYR A 455 22.52 15.56 22.52
N LEU A 456 22.48 15.19 21.25
CA LEU A 456 23.61 15.35 20.33
C LEU A 456 24.05 16.81 20.23
N SER A 457 23.12 17.78 20.22
CA SER A 457 23.44 19.20 20.14
C SER A 457 24.24 19.73 21.34
N GLN A 458 24.09 19.13 22.53
CA GLN A 458 24.84 19.51 23.74
C GLN A 458 26.30 19.06 23.68
N TYR A 459 26.58 17.91 23.06
CA TYR A 459 27.94 17.35 22.98
C TYR A 459 28.66 17.68 21.66
N ALA A 460 27.91 17.74 20.57
CA ALA A 460 28.44 17.92 19.23
C ALA A 460 27.39 18.57 18.31
N SER A 461 27.22 19.89 18.43
CA SER A 461 26.27 20.65 17.60
C SER A 461 26.47 20.43 16.09
N HIS A 462 27.71 20.24 15.63
CA HIS A 462 28.00 19.92 14.23
C HIS A 462 27.39 18.58 13.79
N ARG A 463 27.47 17.54 14.63
CA ARG A 463 26.90 16.21 14.33
C ARG A 463 25.37 16.23 14.33
N ALA A 464 24.77 17.01 15.22
CA ALA A 464 23.33 17.22 15.21
C ALA A 464 22.89 17.91 13.89
N ASN A 465 23.58 18.98 13.47
CA ASN A 465 23.28 19.65 12.20
C ASN A 465 23.48 18.71 10.99
N GLU A 466 24.53 17.89 10.97
CA GLU A 466 24.74 16.87 9.92
C GLU A 466 23.58 15.87 9.85
N LEU A 467 23.12 15.36 11.00
CA LEU A 467 22.01 14.42 11.08
C LEU A 467 20.69 15.06 10.62
N GLU A 468 20.41 16.28 11.05
CA GLU A 468 19.24 17.03 10.58
C GLU A 468 19.31 17.25 9.06
N GLU A 469 20.44 17.71 8.52
CA GLU A 469 20.63 17.85 7.08
C GLU A 469 20.44 16.51 6.36
N GLU A 470 20.94 15.40 6.92
CA GLU A 470 20.76 14.07 6.36
C GLU A 470 19.27 13.66 6.30
N LEU A 471 18.51 13.89 7.38
CA LEU A 471 17.07 13.62 7.42
C LEU A 471 16.30 14.45 6.38
N TRP A 472 16.67 15.72 6.19
CA TRP A 472 16.09 16.58 5.17
C TRP A 472 16.47 16.21 3.74
N GLN A 473 17.63 15.57 3.56
CA GLN A 473 18.09 15.11 2.25
C GLN A 473 17.36 13.84 1.78
N VAL A 474 16.67 13.11 2.65
CA VAL A 474 15.85 11.96 2.23
C VAL A 474 14.77 12.47 1.27
N TYR A 475 14.95 12.12 0.00
CA TYR A 475 14.18 12.62 -1.14
C TYR A 475 13.03 11.68 -1.49
N ALA A 476 13.27 10.37 -1.46
CA ALA A 476 12.28 9.39 -1.85
C ALA A 476 12.57 8.03 -1.23
N VAL A 477 11.55 7.18 -1.22
CA VAL A 477 11.67 5.77 -0.85
C VAL A 477 11.24 4.93 -2.05
N ALA A 478 12.03 3.92 -2.37
CA ALA A 478 11.66 2.82 -3.25
C ALA A 478 11.46 1.57 -2.38
N ASP A 479 10.21 1.23 -2.08
CA ASP A 479 9.88 0.08 -1.23
C ASP A 479 9.75 -1.19 -2.08
N THR A 480 10.62 -2.17 -1.83
CA THR A 480 10.75 -3.34 -2.71
C THR A 480 10.14 -4.60 -2.09
N HIS A 481 9.23 -5.24 -2.83
CA HIS A 481 8.45 -6.38 -2.38
C HIS A 481 8.66 -7.56 -3.33
N ASP A 482 9.15 -8.68 -2.81
CA ASP A 482 9.25 -9.94 -3.55
C ASP A 482 7.84 -10.49 -3.86
N ILE A 483 7.50 -10.61 -5.14
CA ILE A 483 6.21 -11.14 -5.62
C ILE A 483 6.40 -12.34 -6.56
N THR A 484 7.58 -12.97 -6.50
CA THR A 484 7.98 -14.06 -7.40
C THR A 484 7.00 -15.22 -7.34
N ALA A 485 6.59 -15.63 -6.14
CA ALA A 485 5.65 -16.74 -5.95
C ALA A 485 4.26 -16.43 -6.50
N GLU A 486 3.83 -15.17 -6.52
CA GLU A 486 2.56 -14.75 -7.11
C GLU A 486 2.66 -14.76 -8.64
N VAL A 487 3.72 -14.18 -9.21
CA VAL A 487 3.93 -14.17 -10.67
C VAL A 487 3.97 -15.60 -11.21
N LEU A 488 4.73 -16.51 -10.61
CA LEU A 488 4.82 -17.90 -11.07
C LEU A 488 3.47 -18.64 -11.01
N LYS A 489 2.60 -18.34 -10.03
CA LYS A 489 1.25 -18.91 -9.96
C LYS A 489 0.33 -18.37 -11.06
N PHE A 490 0.35 -17.05 -11.28
CA PHE A 490 -0.47 -16.42 -12.32
C PHE A 490 0.03 -16.71 -13.74
N ALA A 491 1.32 -17.03 -13.89
CA ALA A 491 1.93 -17.51 -15.13
C ALA A 491 1.74 -19.02 -15.36
N ASP A 492 0.97 -19.71 -14.50
CA ASP A 492 0.70 -21.15 -14.59
C ASP A 492 1.96 -22.04 -14.67
N VAL A 493 3.01 -21.65 -13.94
CA VAL A 493 4.25 -22.43 -13.88
C VAL A 493 4.04 -23.68 -13.02
N SER A 494 4.45 -24.84 -13.55
CA SER A 494 4.30 -26.12 -12.86
C SER A 494 4.98 -26.15 -11.48
N LEU A 495 4.39 -26.88 -10.53
CA LEU A 495 4.96 -27.05 -9.19
C LEU A 495 6.37 -27.66 -9.20
N GLU A 496 6.68 -28.48 -10.21
CA GLU A 496 8.02 -29.04 -10.40
C GLU A 496 9.04 -27.94 -10.74
N ASN A 497 8.72 -27.10 -11.71
CA ASN A 497 9.59 -25.97 -12.11
C ASN A 497 9.77 -24.98 -10.95
N ILE A 498 8.72 -24.69 -10.19
CA ILE A 498 8.82 -23.84 -8.98
C ILE A 498 9.78 -24.44 -7.95
N LYS A 499 9.73 -25.76 -7.72
CA LYS A 499 10.66 -26.45 -6.81
C LYS A 499 12.09 -26.41 -7.31
N GLN A 500 12.32 -26.63 -8.61
CA GLN A 500 13.64 -26.55 -9.21
C GLN A 500 14.24 -25.14 -9.10
N GLN A 501 13.45 -24.09 -9.35
CA GLN A 501 13.83 -22.68 -9.14
C GLN A 501 14.29 -22.43 -7.69
N GLN A 502 13.53 -22.92 -6.71
CA GLN A 502 13.88 -22.78 -5.29
C GLN A 502 15.17 -23.53 -4.94
N GLN A 503 15.39 -24.71 -5.50
CA GLN A 503 16.63 -25.48 -5.30
C GLN A 503 17.85 -24.76 -5.87
N ARG A 504 17.73 -24.16 -7.07
CA ARG A 504 18.81 -23.36 -7.68
C ARG A 504 19.13 -22.13 -6.83
N LEU A 505 18.11 -21.42 -6.34
CA LEU A 505 18.31 -20.28 -5.45
C LEU A 505 19.05 -20.69 -4.17
N ASN A 506 18.61 -21.78 -3.51
CA ASN A 506 19.27 -22.27 -2.30
C ASN A 506 20.72 -22.69 -2.56
N SER A 507 20.98 -23.32 -3.71
CA SER A 507 22.34 -23.72 -4.11
C SER A 507 23.23 -22.50 -4.30
N TRP A 508 22.74 -21.47 -4.99
CA TRP A 508 23.47 -20.21 -5.19
C TRP A 508 23.74 -19.46 -3.88
N LEU A 509 22.76 -19.40 -2.98
CA LEU A 509 22.89 -18.80 -1.65
C LEU A 509 23.83 -19.58 -0.71
N SER A 510 24.14 -20.84 -1.01
CA SER A 510 25.06 -21.66 -0.22
C SER A 510 26.49 -21.67 -0.75
N ALA A 511 26.67 -21.30 -2.03
CA ALA A 511 27.97 -21.29 -2.71
C ALA A 511 28.72 -19.95 -2.54
N ASN A 512 28.00 -18.89 -2.19
CA ASN A 512 28.51 -17.54 -1.89
C ASN A 512 28.13 -17.18 -0.45
#